data_AF-A0A3S1ZVZ2-F1
#
_entry.id   AF-A0A3S1ZVZ2-F1
#
_cell.length_a   1.000
_cell.length_b   1.000
_cell.length_c   1.000
_cell.angle_alpha   90.00
_cell.angle_beta   90.00
_cell.angle_gamma   90.00
#
_symmetry.space_group_name_H-M   'P 1'
#
loop_
_entity.id
_entity.type
_entity.pdbx_description
1 polymer ?
#
loop_
_entity_poly.entity_id
_entity_poly.type
_entity_poly.pdbx_seq_one_letter_code
_entity_poly.pdbx_strand_id
1 'polypeptide(L)'
;MTFSIVARCGRTGMFGVAVSSSSPAVAARCAYAQAGAGAIASQNVTDPTLGLRGLELLARGASAAEAIAILKRTGAYPEYRQVLAVDAAGATAIHSGPKALGIWAEARADNVACGGNMLAHDGVPQAMVEA
;
A
#
# COMPACT_ATOMS: atom_id res chain seq x y z
N MET A 1 5.60 11.47 9.94
CA MET A 1 5.06 11.60 8.57
C MET A 1 5.49 10.42 7.73
N THR A 2 4.59 9.84 6.93
CA THR A 2 4.90 8.79 5.95
C THR A 2 4.00 8.92 4.73
N PHE A 3 4.56 8.77 3.53
CA PHE A 3 3.81 8.58 2.29
C PHE A 3 4.50 7.53 1.42
N SER A 4 3.71 6.77 0.67
CA SER A 4 4.20 5.70 -0.18
C SER A 4 3.35 5.50 -1.43
N ILE A 5 3.94 4.81 -2.39
CA ILE A 5 3.34 4.42 -3.67
C ILE A 5 3.66 2.95 -3.92
N VAL A 6 2.66 2.19 -4.36
CA VAL A 6 2.84 0.88 -5.01
C VAL A 6 2.40 1.01 -6.46
N ALA A 7 3.19 0.45 -7.38
CA ALA A 7 2.93 0.60 -8.80
C ALA A 7 3.28 -0.66 -9.61
N ARG A 8 2.60 -0.83 -10.74
CA ARG A 8 2.92 -1.81 -11.78
C ARG A 8 3.21 -1.09 -13.09
N CYS A 9 4.29 -1.44 -13.76
CA CYS A 9 4.57 -0.92 -15.10
C CYS A 9 3.68 -1.62 -16.12
N GLY A 10 2.74 -0.90 -16.75
CA GLY A 10 1.82 -1.47 -17.77
C GLY A 10 2.53 -2.12 -18.96
N ARG A 11 3.76 -1.70 -19.29
CA ARG A 11 4.55 -2.23 -20.41
C ARG A 11 5.34 -3.50 -20.08
N THR A 12 5.91 -3.58 -18.89
CA THR A 12 6.85 -4.66 -18.52
C THR A 12 6.28 -5.63 -17.50
N GLY A 13 5.19 -5.25 -16.82
CA GLY A 13 4.64 -6.00 -15.69
C GLY A 13 5.49 -5.92 -14.41
N MET A 14 6.57 -5.13 -14.38
CA MET A 14 7.40 -4.96 -13.18
C MET A 14 6.65 -4.21 -12.09
N PHE A 15 6.88 -4.60 -10.84
CA PHE A 15 6.33 -3.93 -9.66
C PHE A 15 7.37 -3.06 -8.98
N GLY A 16 6.92 -1.94 -8.42
CA GLY A 16 7.76 -1.03 -7.64
C GLY A 16 7.03 -0.55 -6.40
N VAL A 17 7.81 -0.27 -5.35
CA VAL A 17 7.35 0.41 -4.15
C VAL A 17 8.35 1.49 -3.80
N ALA A 18 7.85 2.70 -3.50
CA ALA A 18 8.64 3.77 -2.92
C ALA A 18 7.95 4.29 -1.66
N VAL A 19 8.73 4.64 -0.65
CA VAL A 19 8.23 5.14 0.63
C VAL A 19 9.21 6.16 1.20
N SER A 20 8.67 7.25 1.74
CA SER A 20 9.43 8.24 2.50
C SER A 20 8.78 8.43 3.86
N SER A 21 9.60 8.54 4.90
CA SER A 21 9.13 8.70 6.27
C SER A 21 10.17 9.40 7.14
N SER A 22 9.68 10.08 8.17
CA SER A 22 10.52 10.55 9.27
C SER A 22 11.03 9.40 10.16
N SER A 23 10.50 8.19 10.02
CA SER A 23 10.98 7.01 10.74
C SER A 23 12.18 6.37 10.04
N PRO A 24 13.26 6.04 10.76
CA PRO A 24 14.40 5.31 10.21
C PRO A 24 14.01 3.95 9.62
N ALA A 25 14.72 3.54 8.57
CA ALA A 25 14.60 2.21 7.94
C ALA A 25 13.17 1.80 7.53
N VAL A 26 12.32 2.77 7.18
CA VAL A 26 10.89 2.53 6.91
C VAL A 26 10.64 1.46 5.84
N ALA A 27 11.46 1.39 4.79
CA ALA A 27 11.30 0.43 3.70
C ALA A 27 11.32 -1.03 4.17
N ALA A 28 12.16 -1.37 5.15
CA ALA A 28 12.31 -2.75 5.65
C ALA A 28 11.01 -3.34 6.25
N ARG A 29 10.07 -2.47 6.65
CA ARG A 29 8.81 -2.86 7.28
C ARG A 29 7.57 -2.45 6.48
N CYS A 30 7.75 -1.64 5.44
CA CYS A 30 6.64 -1.02 4.70
C CYS A 30 6.63 -1.37 3.21
N ALA A 31 7.74 -1.79 2.60
CA ALA A 31 7.82 -1.90 1.14
C ALA A 31 8.05 -3.35 0.68
N TYR A 32 7.08 -3.89 -0.07
CA TYR A 32 7.07 -5.28 -0.49
C TYR A 32 6.67 -5.39 -1.97
N ALA A 33 7.47 -6.07 -2.78
CA ALA A 33 7.16 -6.36 -4.17
C ALA A 33 7.62 -7.77 -4.52
N GLN A 34 6.84 -8.45 -5.36
CA GLN A 34 7.18 -9.77 -5.87
C GLN A 34 6.81 -9.86 -7.35
N ALA A 35 7.79 -10.23 -8.17
CA ALA A 35 7.61 -10.41 -9.60
C ALA A 35 6.49 -11.41 -9.89
N GLY A 36 5.61 -11.07 -10.85
CA GLY A 36 4.46 -11.88 -11.25
C GLY A 36 3.30 -11.92 -10.25
N ALA A 37 3.46 -11.42 -9.02
CA ALA A 37 2.40 -11.43 -8.00
C ALA A 37 1.80 -10.04 -7.76
N GLY A 38 2.63 -9.06 -7.40
CA GLY A 38 2.15 -7.71 -7.07
C GLY A 38 3.10 -6.92 -6.18
N ALA A 39 2.58 -5.80 -5.67
CA ALA A 39 3.24 -4.99 -4.66
C ALA A 39 2.28 -4.58 -3.54
N ILE A 40 2.80 -4.55 -2.32
CA ILE A 40 2.10 -4.18 -1.09
C ILE A 40 2.92 -3.15 -0.33
N ALA A 41 2.24 -2.14 0.22
CA ALA A 41 2.79 -1.30 1.27
C ALA A 41 1.93 -1.35 2.53
N SER A 42 2.56 -1.49 3.71
CA SER A 42 1.88 -1.51 5.02
C SER A 42 2.48 -0.41 5.90
N GLN A 43 1.66 0.57 6.32
CA GLN A 43 2.12 1.77 7.02
C GLN A 43 1.11 2.26 8.08
N ASN A 44 1.31 3.50 8.56
CA ASN A 44 0.69 4.09 9.75
C ASN A 44 1.22 3.45 11.05
N VAL A 45 0.39 2.79 11.86
CA VAL A 45 0.87 1.91 12.92
C VAL A 45 1.25 0.59 12.25
N THR A 46 2.51 0.50 11.85
CA THR A 46 2.97 -0.52 10.90
C THR A 46 2.89 -1.92 11.49
N ASP A 47 2.31 -2.84 10.71
CA ASP A 47 2.41 -4.28 10.92
C ASP A 47 3.15 -4.87 9.71
N PRO A 48 4.44 -5.26 9.86
CA PRO A 48 5.25 -5.79 8.76
C PRO A 48 4.72 -7.10 8.19
N THR A 49 3.94 -7.86 8.98
CA THR A 49 3.43 -9.17 8.55
C THR A 49 2.41 -9.03 7.43
N LEU A 50 1.69 -7.90 7.35
CA LEU A 50 0.69 -7.64 6.32
C LEU A 50 1.30 -7.54 4.92
N GLY A 51 2.55 -7.10 4.80
CA GLY A 51 3.26 -7.04 3.52
C GLY A 51 3.45 -8.43 2.90
N LEU A 52 4.07 -9.32 3.67
CA LEU A 52 4.33 -10.71 3.25
C LEU A 52 3.03 -11.50 3.02
N ARG A 53 2.07 -11.37 3.95
CA ARG A 53 0.76 -12.03 3.83
C ARG A 53 -0.02 -11.52 2.61
N GLY A 54 0.05 -10.22 2.33
CA GLY A 54 -0.56 -9.62 1.15
C GLY A 54 0.05 -10.18 -0.14
N LEU A 55 1.37 -10.25 -0.24
CA LEU A 55 2.05 -10.85 -1.40
C LEU A 55 1.69 -12.33 -1.58
N GLU A 56 1.56 -13.10 -0.49
CA GLU A 56 1.13 -14.51 -0.56
C GLU A 56 -0.28 -14.65 -1.15
N LEU A 57 -1.20 -13.75 -0.78
CA LEU A 57 -2.56 -13.73 -1.33
C LEU A 57 -2.55 -13.39 -2.83
N LEU A 58 -1.80 -12.36 -3.21
CA LEU A 58 -1.67 -11.95 -4.61
C LEU A 58 -1.01 -13.07 -5.46
N ALA A 59 0.01 -13.73 -4.93
CA ALA A 59 0.69 -14.85 -5.60
C ALA A 59 -0.24 -16.06 -5.81
N ARG A 60 -1.29 -16.20 -4.98
CA ARG A 60 -2.35 -17.21 -5.13
C ARG A 60 -3.50 -16.78 -6.05
N GLY A 61 -3.38 -15.62 -6.69
CA GLY A 61 -4.35 -15.12 -7.66
C GLY A 61 -5.47 -14.27 -7.07
N ALA A 62 -5.39 -13.88 -5.79
CA ALA A 62 -6.32 -12.89 -5.25
C ALA A 62 -6.10 -11.54 -5.95
N SER A 63 -7.19 -10.83 -6.23
CA SER A 63 -7.13 -9.42 -6.62
C SER A 63 -6.65 -8.54 -5.45
N ALA A 64 -6.21 -7.32 -5.76
CA ALA A 64 -5.84 -6.35 -4.74
C ALA A 64 -6.97 -6.12 -3.72
N ALA A 65 -8.21 -6.02 -4.19
CA ALA A 65 -9.39 -5.84 -3.33
C ALA A 65 -9.64 -7.04 -2.40
N GLU A 66 -9.54 -8.26 -2.92
CA GLU A 66 -9.68 -9.48 -2.12
C GLU A 66 -8.57 -9.60 -1.08
N ALA A 67 -7.32 -9.33 -1.48
CA ALA A 67 -6.18 -9.35 -0.57
C ALA A 67 -6.37 -8.37 0.60
N ILE A 68 -6.75 -7.12 0.30
CA ILE A 68 -7.03 -6.10 1.32
C ILE A 68 -8.21 -6.53 2.22
N ALA A 69 -9.29 -7.08 1.65
CA ALA A 69 -10.44 -7.53 2.44
C ALA A 69 -10.08 -8.67 3.40
N ILE A 70 -9.27 -9.63 2.96
CA ILE A 70 -8.76 -10.73 3.79
C ILE A 70 -7.85 -10.20 4.90
N LEU A 71 -6.90 -9.32 4.58
CA LEU A 71 -5.99 -8.72 5.56
C LEU A 71 -6.75 -7.91 6.61
N LYS A 72 -7.77 -7.13 6.21
CA LYS A 72 -8.62 -6.38 7.14
C LYS A 72 -9.38 -7.30 8.10
N ARG A 73 -9.93 -8.42 7.62
CA ARG A 73 -10.70 -9.36 8.44
C ARG A 73 -9.85 -10.17 9.41
N THR A 74 -8.59 -10.43 9.04
CA THR A 74 -7.71 -11.37 9.75
C THR A 74 -6.51 -10.72 10.43
N GLY A 75 -6.33 -9.41 10.25
CA GLY A 75 -5.25 -8.62 10.84
C GLY A 75 -5.65 -8.09 12.22
N ALA A 76 -4.66 -7.92 13.10
CA ALA A 76 -4.87 -7.28 14.39
C ALA A 76 -4.96 -5.75 14.22
N TYR A 77 -5.97 -5.15 14.84
CA TYR A 77 -6.17 -3.70 14.90
C TYR A 77 -6.20 -3.02 13.52
N PRO A 78 -7.03 -3.52 12.56
CA PRO A 78 -7.07 -3.00 11.20
C PRO A 78 -7.41 -1.51 11.16
N GLU A 79 -8.08 -0.97 12.17
CA GLU A 79 -8.41 0.45 12.25
C GLU A 79 -7.20 1.37 12.38
N TYR A 80 -6.02 0.85 12.75
CA TYR A 80 -4.77 1.59 12.82
C TYR A 80 -3.84 1.33 11.63
N ARG A 81 -4.27 0.54 10.64
CA ARG A 81 -3.45 0.18 9.48
C ARG A 81 -3.77 1.06 8.28
N GLN A 82 -2.74 1.36 7.50
CA GLN A 82 -2.91 1.82 6.13
C GLN A 82 -2.17 0.84 5.21
N VAL A 83 -2.89 0.17 4.31
CA VAL A 83 -2.33 -0.87 3.42
C VAL A 83 -2.69 -0.55 1.99
N LEU A 84 -1.69 -0.55 1.11
CA LEU A 84 -1.84 -0.29 -0.32
C LEU A 84 -1.45 -1.55 -1.10
N ALA A 85 -2.17 -1.83 -2.18
CA ALA A 85 -1.94 -3.00 -3.02
C ALA A 85 -2.11 -2.68 -4.50
N VAL A 86 -1.27 -3.30 -5.33
CA VAL A 86 -1.46 -3.46 -6.76
C VAL A 86 -1.21 -4.92 -7.13
N ASP A 87 -2.14 -5.53 -7.86
CA ASP A 87 -2.08 -6.95 -8.25
C ASP A 87 -1.48 -7.17 -9.65
N ALA A 88 -1.37 -8.44 -10.05
CA ALA A 88 -0.82 -8.86 -11.33
C ALA A 88 -1.53 -8.27 -12.55
N ALA A 89 -2.84 -7.98 -12.43
CA ALA A 89 -3.65 -7.38 -13.48
C ALA A 89 -3.57 -5.84 -13.50
N GLY A 90 -2.92 -5.24 -12.51
CA GLY A 90 -2.82 -3.79 -12.35
C GLY A 90 -4.00 -3.16 -11.62
N ALA A 91 -4.92 -3.97 -11.07
CA ALA A 91 -5.97 -3.45 -10.21
C ALA A 91 -5.39 -3.08 -8.84
N THR A 92 -5.97 -2.04 -8.23
CA THR A 92 -5.45 -1.45 -7.00
C THR A 92 -6.49 -1.42 -5.89
N ALA A 93 -6.02 -1.53 -4.66
CA ALA A 93 -6.87 -1.39 -3.48
C ALA A 93 -6.09 -0.76 -2.34
N ILE A 94 -6.79 0.02 -1.53
CA ILE A 94 -6.24 0.65 -0.33
C ILE A 94 -7.22 0.43 0.81
N HIS A 95 -6.68 0.13 1.98
CA HIS A 95 -7.39 0.22 3.25
C HIS A 95 -6.70 1.29 4.10
N SER A 96 -7.44 2.33 4.44
CA SER A 96 -7.05 3.32 5.46
C SER A 96 -7.99 3.19 6.65
N GLY A 97 -7.45 2.69 7.77
CA GLY A 97 -8.24 2.49 8.98
C GLY A 97 -8.71 3.82 9.60
N PRO A 98 -9.89 3.86 10.24
CA PRO A 98 -10.46 5.10 10.77
C PRO A 98 -9.66 5.73 11.93
N LYS A 99 -8.64 5.05 12.45
CA LYS A 99 -7.69 5.57 13.45
C LYS A 99 -6.30 5.83 12.83
N ALA A 100 -6.23 6.05 11.52
CA ALA A 100 -5.02 6.54 10.87
C ALA A 100 -4.58 7.89 11.47
N LEU A 101 -3.27 8.08 11.63
CA LEU A 101 -2.73 9.17 12.43
C LEU A 101 -2.64 10.48 11.63
N GLY A 102 -3.06 11.58 12.26
CA GLY A 102 -2.97 12.93 11.69
C GLY A 102 -3.80 13.09 10.41
N ILE A 103 -3.37 14.01 9.54
CA ILE A 103 -3.92 14.09 8.18
C ILE A 103 -3.45 12.85 7.43
N TRP A 104 -4.40 12.06 6.96
CA TRP A 104 -4.16 10.90 6.12
C TRP A 104 -5.03 11.02 4.88
N ALA A 105 -4.52 10.49 3.77
CA ALA A 105 -5.22 10.48 2.50
C ALA A 105 -4.74 9.29 1.67
N GLU A 106 -5.48 9.02 0.61
CA GLU A 106 -5.19 7.99 -0.38
C GLU A 106 -5.60 8.48 -1.77
N ALA A 107 -4.92 7.99 -2.80
CA ALA A 107 -5.23 8.25 -4.19
C ALA A 107 -4.90 7.02 -5.04
N ARG A 108 -5.60 6.84 -6.16
CA ARG A 108 -5.45 5.69 -7.04
C ARG A 108 -5.53 6.13 -8.50
N ALA A 109 -4.81 5.42 -9.36
CA ALA A 109 -4.96 5.44 -10.80
C ALA A 109 -4.70 4.04 -11.35
N ASP A 110 -4.78 3.88 -12.67
CA ASP A 110 -4.45 2.62 -13.33
C ASP A 110 -3.03 2.18 -12.97
N ASN A 111 -2.90 0.95 -12.44
CA ASN A 111 -1.64 0.37 -11.97
C ASN A 111 -0.95 1.09 -10.80
N VAL A 112 -1.58 2.07 -10.14
CA VAL A 112 -0.93 2.90 -9.10
C VAL A 112 -1.85 3.11 -7.89
N ALA A 113 -1.31 2.92 -6.69
CA ALA A 113 -1.95 3.31 -5.43
C ALA A 113 -0.98 4.09 -4.53
N CYS A 114 -1.40 5.27 -4.11
CA CYS A 114 -0.66 6.17 -3.23
C CYS A 114 -1.41 6.39 -1.92
N GLY A 115 -0.68 6.62 -0.85
CA GLY A 115 -1.29 6.96 0.42
C GLY A 115 -0.28 7.42 1.45
N GLY A 116 -0.78 8.08 2.48
CA GLY A 116 0.05 8.58 3.55
C GLY A 116 -0.71 8.96 4.80
N ASN A 117 0.05 9.21 5.86
CA ASN A 117 -0.40 9.55 7.21
C ASN A 117 0.57 10.54 7.85
N MET A 118 0.06 11.33 8.80
CA MET A 118 0.72 12.50 9.35
C MET A 118 1.26 13.42 8.24
N LEU A 119 0.43 13.64 7.21
CA LEU A 119 0.72 14.46 6.05
C LEU A 119 0.64 15.95 6.39
N ALA A 120 1.25 16.79 5.55
CA ALA A 120 1.08 18.23 5.61
C ALA A 120 -0.34 18.66 5.17
N HIS A 121 -0.91 17.99 4.16
CA HIS A 121 -2.27 18.15 3.66
C HIS A 121 -2.72 16.88 2.92
N ASP A 122 -4.01 16.76 2.64
CA ASP A 122 -4.65 15.59 2.01
C ASP A 122 -4.35 15.45 0.50
N GLY A 123 -3.99 16.52 -0.18
CA GLY A 123 -3.60 16.49 -1.60
C GLY A 123 -2.27 15.77 -1.92
N VAL A 124 -1.47 15.35 -0.93
CA VAL A 124 -0.15 14.75 -1.17
C VAL A 124 -0.23 13.45 -2.01
N PRO A 125 -1.06 12.44 -1.68
CA PRO A 125 -1.15 11.23 -2.49
C PRO A 125 -1.65 11.48 -3.92
N GLN A 126 -2.55 12.46 -4.12
CA GLN A 126 -3.05 12.80 -5.45
C GLN A 126 -1.93 13.38 -6.32
N ALA A 127 -1.14 14.32 -5.79
CA ALA A 127 0.02 14.86 -6.49
C ALA A 127 1.06 13.78 -6.83
N MET A 128 1.20 12.74 -5.99
CA MET A 128 2.09 11.60 -6.29
C MET A 128 1.57 10.72 -7.44
N VAL A 129 0.26 10.61 -7.62
CA VAL A 129 -0.34 9.85 -8.73
C VAL A 129 -0.20 10.60 -10.06
N GLU A 130 -0.21 11.94 -10.02
CA GLU A 130 -0.18 12.81 -11.21
C GLU A 130 1.23 13.10 -11.75
N ALA A 131 2.28 12.81 -10.97
CA ALA A 131 3.68 13.05 -11.31
C ALA A 131 4.29 11.96 -12.20
#